data_AF-A0A484AZ21-F1
#
_entry.id   AF-A0A484AZ21-F1
#
_cell.length_a   1.000
_cell.length_b   1.000
_cell.length_c   1.000
_cell.angle_alpha   90.00
_cell.angle_beta   90.00
_cell.angle_gamma   90.00
#
_symmetry.space_group_name_H-M   'P 1'
#
loop_
_entity.id
_entity.type
_entity.pdbx_description
1 polymer ?
#
loop_
_entity_poly.entity_id
_entity_poly.type
_entity_poly.pdbx_seq_one_letter_code
_entity_poly.pdbx_strand_id
1 'polypeptide(L)'
;MLLDKPIYFSSYNFCCTEANPESLERAIYRRWQGRECNLKRYQPQQPCIRVDKNLTFELAQRMDWQPAPSSLIWALVPDLIRPFEIAVNGKRQGVTKQRLNTTQAALEAAQKCVKSWA
;
A
#
# COMPACT_ATOMS: atom_id res chain seq x y z
N MET A 1 -8.25 16.75 13.95
CA MET A 1 -7.98 17.64 12.79
C MET A 1 -8.45 16.92 11.53
N LEU A 2 -9.40 17.47 10.79
CA LEU A 2 -9.83 16.92 9.50
C LEU A 2 -9.09 17.67 8.38
N LEU A 3 -8.59 16.93 7.40
CA LEU A 3 -7.88 17.53 6.27
C LEU A 3 -8.86 18.23 5.33
N ASP A 4 -8.60 19.48 5.00
CA ASP A 4 -9.40 20.28 4.07
C ASP A 4 -9.13 19.88 2.60
N LYS A 5 -7.87 19.60 2.27
CA LYS A 5 -7.44 19.18 0.93
C LYS A 5 -7.04 17.70 0.89
N PRO A 6 -7.26 17.00 -0.25
CA PRO A 6 -6.76 15.65 -0.44
C PRO A 6 -5.23 15.60 -0.40
N ILE A 7 -4.69 14.48 0.09
CA ILE A 7 -3.26 14.20 0.05
C ILE A 7 -2.96 13.38 -1.20
N TYR A 8 -1.96 13.80 -1.96
CA TYR A 8 -1.47 13.08 -3.12
C TYR A 8 0.04 12.85 -3.02
N PHE A 9 0.52 11.79 -3.64
CA PHE A 9 1.95 11.55 -3.77
C PHE A 9 2.57 12.50 -4.81
N SER A 10 3.62 13.21 -4.43
CA SER A 10 4.41 14.04 -5.36
C SER A 10 5.30 13.20 -6.27
N SER A 11 5.68 11.99 -5.83
CA SER A 11 6.56 11.10 -6.59
C SER A 11 6.30 9.62 -6.30
N TYR A 12 6.63 8.78 -7.29
CA TYR A 12 6.74 7.32 -7.16
C TYR A 12 8.15 6.89 -7.56
N ASN A 13 8.80 6.09 -6.71
CA ASN A 13 10.13 5.57 -6.96
C ASN A 13 10.04 4.06 -7.20
N PHE A 14 10.63 3.59 -8.29
CA PHE A 14 10.70 2.18 -8.65
C PHE A 14 12.15 1.75 -8.74
N CYS A 15 12.46 0.58 -8.19
CA CYS A 15 13.80 0.00 -8.19
C CYS A 15 13.69 -1.37 -8.86
N CYS A 16 13.69 -1.39 -10.18
CA CYS A 16 13.45 -2.59 -10.99
C CYS A 16 14.05 -2.41 -12.38
N THR A 17 14.84 -3.38 -12.85
CA THR A 17 15.48 -3.35 -14.17
C THR A 17 14.45 -3.36 -15.31
N GLU A 18 13.36 -4.09 -15.12
CA GLU A 18 12.27 -4.27 -16.09
C GLU A 18 11.26 -3.11 -16.09
N ALA A 19 11.43 -2.11 -15.21
CA ALA A 19 10.53 -0.99 -15.15
C ALA A 19 10.62 -0.14 -16.44
N ASN A 20 9.50 -0.11 -17.18
CA ASN A 20 9.31 0.71 -18.36
C ASN A 20 8.58 2.02 -17.99
N PRO A 21 9.20 3.20 -18.15
CA PRO A 21 8.61 4.48 -17.78
C PRO A 21 7.27 4.77 -18.45
N GLU A 22 7.14 4.53 -19.76
CA GLU A 22 5.89 4.80 -20.50
C GLU A 22 4.73 3.95 -19.98
N SER A 23 5.01 2.69 -19.64
CA SER A 23 4.02 1.78 -19.07
C SER A 23 3.61 2.20 -17.65
N LEU A 24 4.56 2.68 -16.84
CA LEU A 24 4.29 3.23 -15.52
C LEU A 24 3.44 4.51 -15.61
N GLU A 25 3.82 5.45 -16.47
CA GLU A 25 3.06 6.69 -16.70
C GLU A 25 1.64 6.40 -17.17
N ARG A 26 1.48 5.47 -18.13
CA ARG A 26 0.18 5.00 -18.61
C ARG A 26 -0.68 4.44 -17.48
N ALA A 27 -0.11 3.56 -16.65
CA ALA A 27 -0.84 2.92 -15.55
C ALA A 27 -1.21 3.92 -14.44
N ILE A 28 -0.34 4.87 -14.13
CA ILE A 28 -0.51 5.80 -13.00
C ILE A 28 -1.46 6.94 -13.37
N TYR A 29 -1.22 7.63 -14.48
CA TYR A 29 -2.00 8.83 -14.82
C TYR A 29 -2.41 8.96 -16.29
N ARG A 30 -1.59 8.55 -17.27
CA ARG A 30 -1.88 8.84 -18.70
C ARG A 30 -3.11 8.13 -19.25
N ARG A 31 -3.53 6.97 -18.71
CA ARG A 31 -4.80 6.32 -19.13
C ARG A 31 -6.06 7.17 -18.91
N TRP A 32 -5.95 8.20 -18.06
CA TRP A 32 -7.01 9.14 -17.76
C TRP A 32 -6.80 10.51 -18.41
N GLN A 33 -5.68 10.74 -19.10
CA GLN A 33 -5.45 11.98 -19.84
C GLN A 33 -6.50 12.15 -20.94
N GLY A 34 -6.97 13.39 -21.12
CA GLY A 34 -8.04 13.72 -22.06
C GLY A 34 -9.44 13.43 -21.55
N ARG A 35 -9.61 12.87 -20.34
CA ARG A 35 -10.93 12.77 -19.70
C ARG A 35 -11.18 13.98 -18.80
N GLU A 36 -12.37 14.53 -18.90
CA GLU A 36 -12.78 15.61 -18.00
C GLU A 36 -12.95 15.09 -16.56
N CYS A 37 -12.43 15.84 -15.60
CA CYS A 37 -12.61 15.60 -14.17
C CYS A 37 -13.29 16.82 -13.56
N ASN A 38 -14.61 16.77 -13.39
CA ASN A 38 -15.41 17.89 -12.88
C ASN A 38 -15.55 17.86 -11.35
N LEU A 39 -14.47 17.52 -10.65
CA LEU A 39 -14.43 17.50 -9.18
C LEU A 39 -13.75 18.77 -8.66
N LYS A 40 -14.47 19.58 -7.85
CA LYS A 40 -13.92 20.82 -7.28
C LYS A 40 -12.75 20.55 -6.30
N ARG A 41 -12.88 19.50 -5.50
CA ARG A 41 -11.93 19.16 -4.43
C ARG A 41 -10.78 18.26 -4.89
N TYR A 42 -11.01 17.43 -5.89
CA TYR A 42 -10.06 16.40 -6.33
C TYR A 42 -9.56 16.74 -7.73
N GLN A 43 -8.24 16.74 -7.90
CA GLN A 43 -7.61 17.04 -9.18
C GLN A 43 -6.82 15.81 -9.65
N PRO A 44 -6.82 15.50 -10.96
CA PRO A 44 -5.92 14.51 -11.51
C PRO A 44 -4.46 14.92 -11.25
N GLN A 45 -3.67 14.03 -10.65
CA GLN A 45 -2.26 14.28 -10.35
C GLN A 45 -1.35 13.61 -11.37
N GLN A 46 -0.29 14.30 -11.76
CA GLN A 46 0.83 13.77 -12.53
C GLN A 46 2.08 13.73 -11.64
N PRO A 47 2.28 12.65 -10.87
CA PRO A 47 3.41 12.54 -9.96
C PRO A 47 4.73 12.34 -10.72
N CYS A 48 5.85 12.75 -10.13
CA CYS A 48 7.17 12.47 -10.66
C CYS A 48 7.49 10.97 -10.54
N ILE A 49 7.66 10.28 -11.66
CA ILE A 49 8.04 8.86 -11.67
C ILE A 49 9.56 8.77 -11.82
N ARG A 50 10.22 8.10 -10.86
CA ARG A 50 11.66 7.85 -10.87
C ARG A 50 11.91 6.35 -10.92
N VAL A 51 12.81 5.94 -11.80
CA VAL A 51 13.20 4.53 -11.95
C VAL A 51 14.71 4.45 -11.74
N ASP A 52 15.12 3.72 -10.71
CA ASP A 52 16.50 3.31 -10.52
C ASP A 52 16.65 1.86 -11.01
N LYS A 53 17.51 1.65 -12.00
CA LYS A 53 17.81 0.32 -12.55
C LYS A 53 19.07 -0.31 -11.96
N ASN A 54 19.83 0.47 -11.19
CA ASN A 54 21.09 0.04 -10.59
C ASN A 54 20.87 -0.54 -9.18
N LEU A 55 19.81 -0.12 -8.49
CA LEU A 55 19.45 -0.70 -7.21
C LEU A 55 18.81 -2.09 -7.40
N THR A 56 19.51 -3.12 -6.93
CA THR A 56 19.05 -4.50 -6.95
C THR A 56 18.86 -5.02 -5.52
N PHE A 57 17.89 -5.92 -5.37
CA PHE A 57 17.64 -6.62 -4.11
C PHE A 57 17.87 -8.11 -4.35
N GLU A 58 18.71 -8.74 -3.52
CA GLU A 58 19.03 -10.17 -3.61
C GLU A 58 17.76 -11.05 -3.60
N LEU A 59 16.79 -10.66 -2.77
CA LEU A 59 15.51 -11.35 -2.60
C LEU A 59 14.35 -10.65 -3.34
N ALA A 60 14.64 -10.00 -4.47
CA ALA A 60 13.59 -9.47 -5.34
C ALA A 60 12.65 -10.58 -5.84
N GLN A 61 11.41 -10.21 -6.20
CA GLN A 61 10.42 -11.15 -6.72
C GLN A 61 10.94 -11.81 -8.00
N ARG A 62 10.87 -13.15 -8.05
CA ARG A 62 11.20 -13.96 -9.22
C ARG A 62 10.06 -14.91 -9.55
N MET A 63 9.93 -15.29 -10.83
CA MET A 63 8.85 -16.16 -11.30
C MET A 63 8.97 -17.60 -10.78
N ASP A 64 10.19 -18.04 -10.48
CA ASP A 64 10.51 -19.37 -9.96
C ASP A 64 10.40 -19.47 -8.44
N TRP A 65 10.18 -18.35 -7.74
CA TRP A 65 10.17 -18.31 -6.28
C TRP A 65 8.78 -18.03 -5.73
N GLN A 66 8.47 -18.64 -4.59
CA GLN A 66 7.23 -18.35 -3.88
C GLN A 66 7.44 -17.14 -2.96
N PRO A 67 6.67 -16.05 -3.11
CA PRO A 67 6.75 -14.92 -2.19
C PRO A 67 6.34 -15.38 -0.79
N ALA A 68 6.94 -14.75 0.23
CA ALA A 68 6.56 -15.02 1.61
C ALA A 68 5.05 -14.75 1.81
N PRO A 69 4.31 -15.63 2.49
CA PRO A 69 2.88 -15.40 2.78
C PRO A 69 2.68 -14.33 3.86
N SER A 70 3.77 -13.81 4.42
CA SER A 70 3.79 -12.81 5.47
C SER A 70 4.05 -11.41 4.94
N SER A 71 3.42 -10.42 5.55
CA SER A 71 3.74 -9.01 5.35
C SER A 71 4.15 -8.34 6.66
N LEU A 72 5.01 -7.34 6.56
CA LEU A 72 5.40 -6.46 7.67
C LEU A 72 4.81 -5.09 7.40
N ILE A 73 4.09 -4.55 8.38
CA ILE A 73 3.62 -3.16 8.38
C ILE A 73 4.37 -2.46 9.51
N TRP A 74 5.02 -1.34 9.21
CA TRP A 74 5.68 -0.49 10.20
C TRP A 74 5.26 0.95 9.98
N ALA A 75 5.04 1.68 11.06
CA ALA A 75 4.77 3.11 11.03
C ALA A 75 5.61 3.81 12.10
N LEU A 76 6.03 5.03 11.80
CA LEU A 76 6.71 5.88 12.76
C LEU A 76 5.68 6.46 13.74
N VAL A 77 5.52 5.80 14.89
CA VAL A 77 4.64 6.18 16.00
C VAL A 77 5.42 6.11 17.31
N PRO A 78 4.98 6.79 18.39
CA PRO A 78 5.61 6.68 19.70
C PRO A 78 5.68 5.23 20.18
N ASP A 79 6.76 4.81 20.86
CA ASP A 79 6.99 3.41 21.27
C ASP A 79 5.89 2.79 22.14
N LEU A 80 5.14 3.64 22.85
CA LEU A 80 3.94 3.23 23.61
C LEU A 80 2.84 2.64 22.70
N ILE A 81 2.86 2.99 21.43
CA ILE A 81 2.02 2.44 20.37
C ILE A 81 2.89 1.45 19.61
N ARG A 82 2.47 0.17 19.55
CA ARG A 82 3.22 -0.88 18.86
C ARG A 82 3.55 -0.43 17.43
N PRO A 83 4.83 -0.25 17.05
CA PRO A 83 5.19 0.43 15.81
C PRO A 83 5.16 -0.49 14.58
N PHE A 84 5.04 -1.80 14.79
CA PHE A 84 4.95 -2.77 13.70
C PHE A 84 3.97 -3.92 13.97
N GLU A 85 3.45 -4.46 12.88
CA GLU A 85 2.63 -5.64 12.86
C GLU A 85 3.10 -6.61 11.77
N ILE A 86 3.05 -7.90 12.07
CA ILE A 86 3.29 -8.95 11.09
C ILE A 86 1.94 -9.57 10.75
N ALA A 87 1.64 -9.64 9.46
CA ALA A 87 0.49 -10.38 8.95
C ALA A 87 0.95 -11.68 8.28
N VAL A 88 0.10 -12.69 8.31
CA VAL A 88 0.21 -13.92 7.51
C VAL A 88 -1.13 -14.10 6.80
N ASN A 89 -1.12 -14.16 5.46
CA ASN A 89 -2.34 -14.24 4.64
C ASN A 89 -3.37 -13.15 4.98
N GLY A 90 -2.92 -11.92 5.22
CA GLY A 90 -3.78 -10.77 5.53
C GLY A 90 -4.36 -10.72 6.95
N LYS A 91 -3.96 -11.64 7.84
CA LYS A 91 -4.38 -11.66 9.27
C LYS A 91 -3.17 -11.48 10.18
N ARG A 92 -3.38 -10.94 11.39
CA ARG A 92 -2.31 -10.78 12.38
C ARG A 92 -1.62 -12.13 12.68
N GLN A 93 -0.30 -12.15 12.71
CA GLN A 93 0.47 -13.34 13.08
C GLN A 93 0.23 -13.74 14.55
N GLY A 94 0.28 -15.03 14.85
CA GLY A 94 0.13 -15.55 16.21
C GLY A 94 -1.33 -15.73 16.66
N VAL A 95 -2.30 -15.57 15.75
CA VAL A 95 -3.71 -15.81 16.02
C VAL A 95 -4.01 -17.30 15.93
N THR A 96 -4.59 -17.88 16.98
CA THR A 96 -5.00 -19.29 17.00
C THR A 96 -6.18 -19.53 16.06
N LYS A 97 -6.37 -20.77 15.61
CA LYS A 97 -7.50 -21.14 14.72
C LYS A 97 -8.86 -20.70 15.27
N GLN A 98 -9.04 -20.78 16.58
CA GLN A 98 -10.27 -20.37 17.28
C GLN A 98 -10.52 -18.86 17.21
N ARG A 99 -9.47 -18.03 17.08
CA ARG A 99 -9.55 -16.57 17.11
C ARG A 99 -9.45 -15.93 15.73
N LEU A 100 -9.29 -16.70 14.66
CA LEU A 100 -9.12 -16.23 13.28
C LEU A 100 -10.26 -15.33 12.77
N ASN A 101 -11.46 -15.45 13.31
CA ASN A 101 -12.65 -14.68 12.91
C ASN A 101 -13.02 -13.60 13.92
N THR A 102 -12.12 -13.28 14.86
CA THR A 102 -12.33 -12.25 15.88
C THR A 102 -11.65 -10.95 15.48
N THR A 103 -12.06 -9.84 16.10
CA THR A 103 -11.40 -8.53 15.94
C THR A 103 -9.93 -8.54 16.35
N GLN A 104 -9.52 -9.49 17.21
CA GLN A 104 -8.10 -9.67 17.59
C GLN A 104 -7.23 -10.16 16.43
N ALA A 105 -7.83 -10.74 15.39
CA ALA A 105 -7.12 -11.20 14.19
C ALA A 105 -6.93 -10.12 13.12
N ALA A 106 -7.65 -9.01 13.25
CA ALA A 106 -7.55 -7.90 12.31
C ALA A 106 -6.24 -7.13 12.51
N LEU A 107 -5.65 -6.71 11.39
CA LEU A 107 -4.54 -5.76 11.40
C LEU A 107 -5.06 -4.37 11.81
N GLU A 108 -4.24 -3.57 12.46
CA GLU A 108 -4.61 -2.20 12.80
C GLU A 108 -4.76 -1.33 11.55
N ALA A 109 -4.01 -1.64 10.49
CA ALA A 109 -4.15 -1.04 9.18
C ALA A 109 -5.42 -1.49 8.42
N ALA A 110 -6.10 -2.56 8.87
CA ALA A 110 -7.31 -3.05 8.23
C ALA A 110 -8.55 -2.28 8.71
N GLN A 111 -9.51 -2.09 7.80
CA GLN A 111 -10.80 -1.53 8.17
C GLN A 111 -11.49 -2.46 9.18
N LYS A 112 -11.71 -1.96 10.40
CA LYS A 112 -12.49 -2.69 11.41
C LYS A 112 -13.95 -2.66 10.97
N CYS A 113 -14.49 -3.82 10.62
CA CYS A 113 -15.92 -3.98 10.39
C CYS A 113 -16.62 -3.92 11.76
N VAL A 114 -17.01 -2.71 12.18
CA VAL A 114 -17.90 -2.55 13.34
C VAL A 114 -19.28 -3.01 12.86
N LYS A 115 -19.63 -4.27 13.14
CA LYS A 115 -21.03 -4.69 13.06
C LYS A 115 -21.78 -4.02 14.20
N SER A 116 -22.19 -2.77 14.02
CA SER A 116 -23.27 -2.18 14.79
C SER A 116 -24.57 -2.55 14.08
N TRP A 117 -25.22 -3.61 14.56
CA TRP A 117 -26.64 -3.82 14.31
C TRP A 117 -27.34 -3.73 15.67
N ALA A 118 -28.45 -2.99 15.64
CA ALA A 118 -29.24 -2.48 16.75
C ALA A 118 -29.71 -3.54 17.74
#